data_AF-A0A1J4T044-F1
#
_entry.id   AF-A0A1J4T044-F1
#
_cell.length_a   1.000
_cell.length_b   1.000
_cell.length_c   1.000
_cell.angle_alpha   90.00
_cell.angle_beta   90.00
_cell.angle_gamma   90.00
#
_symmetry.space_group_name_H-M   'P 1'
#
loop_
_entity.id
_entity.type
_entity.pdbx_description
1 polymer ?
#
loop_
_entity_poly.entity_id
_entity_poly.type
_entity_poly.pdbx_seq_one_letter_code
_entity_poly.pdbx_strand_id
1 'polypeptide(L)'
;MKIFFTALILTNLFFRPLAAVQDEARPEDARQEEAASLSDRLATSLFFRGELADKILEAGMAERFVDLKGIETYSGARSALLTWIRKNPGKAAEVYLNMKGAGGKIHDSIETRKMNWEFNPAFIASVKALNSAAGNSSVSRETLELAARRLYEGPQADTEGPEVRIGGASGGSDLFSVKYADYKLNKAGLERAVREAGAWLGSVRSEGLKIEIKGPYSAAFSLYKDFVVAAASLKGRAVVTEQESRGLEALRLRLRSAMSALSLRARISALKAAVISLDQAKEEPGAGELRQAVFGLKAALEALAARIEAGGAALGELGRLVNSAENDFAALYLRYSVYDGLLSLKRKASAPGFSCLYDYAAYSYLASFFPATPYPAARKLLGGSAAGLDTALFKAGSGDLPGALAGLDAGKIESAAGTVRSSSEFNRGAQFFLGGFLLRPVEYKITVRKSRAFFYPVFTIAEVAVKKRHPAGGRPGAAPEN
;
A
#
# COMPACT_ATOMS: atom_id res chain seq x y z
N MET A 1 28.17 -36.36 39.92
CA MET A 1 28.75 -35.06 39.51
C MET A 1 29.27 -35.02 38.06
N LYS A 2 28.84 -35.92 37.15
CA LYS A 2 29.20 -35.89 35.71
C LYS A 2 28.05 -35.49 34.78
N ILE A 3 26.81 -35.48 35.28
CA ILE A 3 25.59 -35.14 34.51
C ILE A 3 25.36 -33.63 34.43
N PHE A 4 25.82 -32.86 35.42
CA PHE A 4 25.80 -31.39 35.38
C PHE A 4 26.80 -30.81 34.37
N PHE A 5 27.90 -31.52 34.09
CA PHE A 5 28.93 -31.05 33.17
C PHE A 5 28.53 -31.27 31.70
N THR A 6 27.78 -32.33 31.38
CA THR A 6 27.26 -32.57 30.03
C THR A 6 26.09 -31.65 29.65
N ALA A 7 25.27 -31.21 30.61
CA ALA A 7 24.26 -30.18 30.36
C ALA A 7 24.86 -28.79 30.11
N LEU A 8 26.02 -28.48 30.72
CA LEU A 8 26.74 -27.21 30.55
C LEU A 8 27.60 -27.15 29.26
N ILE A 9 27.96 -28.30 28.70
CA ILE A 9 28.71 -28.39 27.44
C ILE A 9 27.77 -28.36 26.23
N LEU A 10 26.53 -28.84 26.36
CA LEU A 10 25.51 -28.78 25.30
C LEU A 10 24.92 -27.38 25.12
N THR A 11 24.90 -26.52 26.14
CA THR A 11 24.55 -25.10 25.97
C THR A 11 25.65 -24.31 25.24
N ASN A 12 26.93 -24.66 25.41
CA ASN A 12 28.03 -24.01 24.69
C ASN A 12 28.19 -24.44 23.23
N LEU A 13 27.60 -25.57 22.81
CA LEU A 13 27.64 -26.02 21.40
C LEU A 13 26.49 -25.49 20.53
N PHE A 14 25.47 -24.86 21.14
CA PHE A 14 24.39 -24.16 20.42
C PHE A 14 24.42 -22.63 20.56
N PHE A 15 25.25 -22.10 21.46
CA PHE A 15 25.64 -20.69 21.45
C PHE A 15 26.81 -20.48 20.48
N ARG A 16 26.51 -20.45 19.18
CA ARG A 16 27.30 -19.58 18.31
C ARG A 16 26.97 -18.14 18.73
N PRO A 17 27.95 -17.29 19.04
CA PRO A 17 27.70 -15.86 18.97
C PRO A 17 27.39 -15.61 17.49
N LEU A 18 26.13 -15.34 17.15
CA LEU A 18 25.88 -14.54 15.97
C LEU A 18 26.62 -13.25 16.24
N ALA A 19 27.66 -12.99 15.46
CA ALA A 19 28.45 -11.79 15.53
C ALA A 19 27.51 -10.59 15.65
N ALA A 20 27.67 -9.85 16.76
CA ALA A 20 27.37 -8.44 16.74
C ALA A 20 28.23 -7.83 15.63
N VAL A 21 27.58 -7.30 14.60
CA VAL A 21 27.70 -5.93 14.09
C VAL A 21 26.68 -5.85 12.95
N GLN A 22 25.47 -5.38 13.23
CA GLN A 22 24.82 -4.49 12.28
C GLN A 22 25.05 -3.10 12.86
N ASP A 23 26.14 -2.50 12.41
CA ASP A 23 26.31 -1.06 12.44
C ASP A 23 25.03 -0.43 11.86
N GLU A 24 24.63 0.71 12.42
CA GLU A 24 23.60 1.54 11.83
C GLU A 24 24.02 1.89 10.39
N ALA A 25 23.54 1.10 9.44
CA ALA A 25 23.83 1.25 8.03
C ALA A 25 23.38 2.65 7.62
N ARG A 26 24.35 3.49 7.29
CA ARG A 26 24.08 4.75 6.61
C ARG A 26 23.37 4.40 5.30
N PRO A 27 22.53 5.29 4.73
CA PRO A 27 21.77 5.00 3.51
C PRO A 27 22.62 4.57 2.29
N GLU A 28 23.95 4.74 2.35
CA GLU A 28 24.91 4.22 1.36
C GLU A 28 25.25 2.72 1.56
N ASP A 29 25.24 2.21 2.79
CA ASP A 29 25.58 0.82 3.13
C ASP A 29 24.45 -0.15 2.77
N ALA A 30 23.18 0.27 2.92
CA ALA A 30 22.01 -0.52 2.53
C ALA A 30 21.96 -0.82 1.02
N ARG A 31 22.45 0.10 0.17
CA ARG A 31 22.55 -0.13 -1.28
C ARG A 31 23.65 -1.14 -1.62
N GLN A 32 24.72 -1.21 -0.83
CA GLN A 32 25.82 -2.16 -1.03
C GLN A 32 25.43 -3.59 -0.63
N GLU A 33 24.70 -3.74 0.48
CA GLU A 33 24.15 -5.05 0.89
C GLU A 33 23.09 -5.57 -0.11
N GLU A 34 22.21 -4.69 -0.60
CA GLU A 34 21.26 -5.04 -1.65
C GLU A 34 21.97 -5.44 -2.96
N ALA A 35 23.02 -4.70 -3.37
CA ALA A 35 23.80 -5.01 -4.55
C ALA A 35 24.52 -6.37 -4.44
N ALA A 36 25.11 -6.69 -3.28
CA ALA A 36 25.74 -7.97 -3.02
C ALA A 36 24.74 -9.13 -3.15
N SER A 37 23.59 -9.02 -2.48
CA SER A 37 22.53 -10.04 -2.53
C SER A 37 21.94 -10.24 -3.93
N LEU A 38 21.81 -9.17 -4.72
CA LEU A 38 21.34 -9.21 -6.11
C LEU A 38 22.39 -9.81 -7.03
N SER A 39 23.68 -9.53 -6.80
CA SER A 39 24.77 -10.12 -7.58
C SER A 39 24.79 -11.66 -7.43
N ASP A 40 24.59 -12.17 -6.22
CA ASP A 40 24.50 -13.61 -5.96
C ASP A 40 23.28 -14.25 -6.62
N ARG A 41 22.14 -13.55 -6.62
CA ARG A 41 20.92 -14.01 -7.30
C ARG A 41 21.08 -14.00 -8.82
N LEU A 42 21.75 -12.99 -9.38
CA LEU A 42 22.05 -12.92 -10.81
C LEU A 42 23.10 -13.95 -11.23
N ALA A 43 24.03 -14.32 -10.34
CA ALA A 43 25.02 -15.36 -10.59
C ALA A 43 24.41 -16.78 -10.57
N THR A 44 23.41 -17.02 -9.73
CA THR A 44 22.83 -18.35 -9.48
C THR A 44 21.53 -18.61 -10.23
N SER A 45 20.63 -17.62 -10.36
CA SER A 45 19.31 -17.81 -10.96
C SER A 45 19.27 -17.41 -12.44
N LEU A 46 18.74 -18.30 -13.30
CA LEU A 46 18.51 -18.00 -14.72
C LEU A 46 17.33 -17.03 -14.90
N PHE A 47 16.32 -17.12 -14.02
CA PHE A 47 15.10 -16.31 -14.08
C PHE A 47 15.41 -14.82 -13.91
N PHE A 48 16.19 -14.45 -12.87
CA PHE A 48 16.57 -13.06 -12.62
C PHE A 48 17.44 -12.48 -13.74
N ARG A 49 18.28 -13.31 -14.37
CA ARG A 49 19.05 -12.90 -15.55
C ARG A 49 18.15 -12.62 -16.75
N GLY A 50 17.12 -13.45 -16.94
CA GLY A 50 16.10 -13.25 -17.97
C GLY A 50 15.35 -11.93 -17.78
N GLU A 51 14.88 -11.68 -16.57
CA GLU A 51 14.15 -10.45 -16.23
C GLU A 51 15.00 -9.19 -16.47
N LEU A 52 16.27 -9.20 -16.05
CA LEU A 52 17.17 -8.07 -16.28
C LEU A 52 17.49 -7.89 -17.78
N ALA A 53 17.72 -8.98 -18.52
CA ALA A 53 17.98 -8.92 -19.95
C ALA A 53 16.78 -8.33 -20.72
N ASP A 54 15.57 -8.73 -20.37
CA ASP A 54 14.34 -8.20 -20.99
C ASP A 54 14.15 -6.71 -20.66
N LYS A 55 14.39 -6.29 -19.40
CA LYS A 55 14.37 -4.88 -19.01
C LYS A 55 15.39 -4.03 -19.78
N ILE A 56 16.62 -4.53 -19.97
CA ILE A 56 17.67 -3.82 -20.73
C ILE A 56 17.25 -3.66 -22.20
N LEU A 57 16.59 -4.67 -22.79
CA LEU A 57 16.07 -4.63 -24.16
C LEU A 57 14.90 -3.66 -24.30
N GLU A 58 13.93 -3.70 -23.39
CA GLU A 58 12.79 -2.78 -23.35
C GLU A 58 13.22 -1.31 -23.20
N ALA A 59 14.30 -1.08 -22.46
CA ALA A 59 14.88 0.26 -22.30
C ALA A 59 15.74 0.71 -23.51
N GLY A 60 15.95 -0.15 -24.51
CA GLY A 60 16.75 0.16 -25.70
C GLY A 60 18.25 0.30 -25.44
N MET A 61 18.77 -0.31 -24.37
CA MET A 61 20.16 -0.10 -23.90
C MET A 61 21.10 -1.28 -24.18
N ALA A 62 20.67 -2.28 -24.96
CA ALA A 62 21.41 -3.52 -25.19
C ALA A 62 22.81 -3.30 -25.80
N GLU A 63 22.95 -2.32 -26.71
CA GLU A 63 24.23 -1.95 -27.35
C GLU A 63 25.29 -1.45 -26.38
N ARG A 64 24.91 -0.99 -25.18
CA ARG A 64 25.85 -0.48 -24.16
C ARG A 64 26.60 -1.60 -23.44
N PHE A 65 26.04 -2.81 -23.44
CA PHE A 65 26.57 -3.94 -22.67
C PHE A 65 27.11 -5.05 -23.57
N VAL A 66 26.56 -5.19 -24.78
CA VAL A 66 26.91 -6.25 -25.72
C VAL A 66 26.96 -5.70 -27.15
N ASP A 67 27.95 -6.14 -27.92
CA ASP A 67 28.03 -5.82 -29.34
C ASP A 67 26.92 -6.55 -30.10
N LEU A 68 26.00 -5.79 -30.71
CA LEU A 68 24.87 -6.32 -31.47
C LEU A 68 25.19 -6.50 -32.97
N LYS A 69 26.42 -6.23 -33.41
CA LYS A 69 26.81 -6.42 -34.82
C LYS A 69 26.58 -7.87 -35.28
N GLY A 70 25.68 -8.03 -36.25
CA GLY A 70 25.30 -9.34 -36.81
C GLY A 70 24.18 -10.07 -36.06
N ILE A 71 23.56 -9.45 -35.04
CA ILE A 71 22.44 -10.03 -34.28
C ILE A 71 21.15 -9.30 -34.66
N GLU A 72 20.37 -9.88 -35.58
CA GLU A 72 19.13 -9.27 -36.09
C GLU A 72 17.88 -9.67 -35.27
N THR A 73 17.99 -10.68 -34.39
CA THR A 73 16.85 -11.24 -33.66
C THR A 73 16.86 -10.88 -32.18
N TYR A 74 15.68 -10.61 -31.63
CA TYR A 74 15.47 -10.33 -30.20
C TYR A 74 16.01 -11.47 -29.31
N SER A 75 15.81 -12.72 -29.72
CA SER A 75 16.32 -13.90 -29.01
C SER A 75 17.85 -13.96 -28.99
N GLY A 76 18.51 -13.53 -30.08
CA GLY A 76 19.96 -13.42 -30.15
C GLY A 76 20.49 -12.35 -29.19
N ALA A 77 19.88 -11.16 -29.18
CA ALA A 77 20.27 -10.07 -28.29
C ALA A 77 20.09 -10.45 -26.81
N ARG A 78 18.97 -11.11 -26.49
CA ARG A 78 18.69 -11.64 -25.13
C ARG A 78 19.72 -12.67 -24.71
N SER A 79 20.09 -13.61 -25.58
CA SER A 79 21.07 -14.66 -25.28
C SER A 79 22.48 -14.09 -25.01
N ALA A 80 22.84 -13.05 -25.76
CA ALA A 80 24.10 -12.34 -25.59
C ALA A 80 24.13 -11.55 -24.26
N LEU A 81 23.02 -10.91 -23.89
CA LEU A 81 22.85 -10.25 -22.58
C LEU A 81 22.88 -11.24 -21.40
N LEU A 82 22.22 -12.39 -21.51
CA LEU A 82 22.28 -13.44 -20.48
C LEU A 82 23.72 -13.91 -20.23
N THR A 83 24.50 -14.03 -21.30
CA THR A 83 25.92 -14.40 -21.23
C THR A 83 26.75 -13.31 -20.55
N TRP A 84 26.48 -12.03 -20.88
CA TRP A 84 27.13 -10.89 -20.25
C TRP A 84 26.82 -10.77 -18.75
N ILE A 85 25.54 -10.88 -18.36
CA ILE A 85 25.09 -10.82 -16.96
C ILE A 85 25.74 -11.93 -16.13
N ARG A 86 25.85 -13.14 -16.70
CA ARG A 86 26.53 -14.27 -16.04
C ARG A 86 28.02 -13.99 -15.79
N LYS A 87 28.70 -13.32 -16.73
CA LYS A 87 30.13 -12.99 -16.62
C LYS A 87 30.38 -11.79 -15.70
N ASN A 88 29.40 -10.91 -15.51
CA ASN A 88 29.54 -9.65 -14.77
C ASN A 88 28.37 -9.43 -13.77
N PRO A 89 28.17 -10.31 -12.77
CA PRO A 89 27.02 -10.22 -11.87
C PRO A 89 26.99 -8.95 -11.01
N GLY A 90 28.16 -8.41 -10.62
CA GLY A 90 28.25 -7.16 -9.86
C GLY A 90 27.76 -5.94 -10.65
N LYS A 91 28.28 -5.74 -11.87
CA LYS A 91 27.83 -4.64 -12.76
C LYS A 91 26.35 -4.79 -13.15
N ALA A 92 25.88 -6.02 -13.31
CA ALA A 92 24.48 -6.29 -13.60
C ALA A 92 23.55 -5.94 -12.42
N ALA A 93 24.00 -6.13 -11.18
CA ALA A 93 23.26 -5.73 -9.99
C ALA A 93 23.14 -4.20 -9.87
N GLU A 94 24.21 -3.46 -10.18
CA GLU A 94 24.18 -1.99 -10.24
C GLU A 94 23.18 -1.48 -11.29
N VAL A 95 23.19 -2.07 -12.49
CA VAL A 95 22.23 -1.76 -13.56
C VAL A 95 20.80 -2.04 -13.10
N TYR A 96 20.56 -3.19 -12.48
CA TYR A 96 19.22 -3.55 -11.96
C TYR A 96 18.72 -2.55 -10.92
N LEU A 97 19.57 -2.13 -9.98
CA LEU A 97 19.24 -1.15 -8.96
C LEU A 97 18.98 0.24 -9.54
N ASN A 98 19.81 0.68 -10.49
CA ASN A 98 19.63 1.95 -11.18
C ASN A 98 18.33 1.99 -11.99
N MET A 99 17.94 0.88 -12.63
CA MET A 99 16.67 0.77 -13.34
C MET A 99 15.45 0.72 -12.40
N LYS A 100 15.58 0.12 -11.22
CA LYS A 100 14.51 0.04 -10.19
C LYS A 100 14.18 1.42 -9.59
N GLY A 101 15.16 2.30 -9.44
CA GLY A 101 14.96 3.65 -8.90
C GLY A 101 14.51 4.70 -9.92
N ALA A 102 14.81 4.52 -11.21
CA ALA A 102 14.67 5.55 -12.23
C ALA A 102 13.61 5.27 -13.31
N GLY A 103 12.59 4.45 -13.00
CA GLY A 103 11.50 4.16 -13.95
C GLY A 103 11.98 3.49 -15.25
N GLY A 104 13.07 2.72 -15.20
CA GLY A 104 13.59 1.94 -16.33
C GLY A 104 14.64 2.63 -17.21
N LYS A 105 15.14 3.83 -16.88
CA LYS A 105 16.24 4.48 -17.63
C LYS A 105 17.42 4.83 -16.72
N ILE A 106 18.65 4.51 -17.14
CA ILE A 106 19.87 4.91 -16.44
C ILE A 106 20.19 6.36 -16.84
N HIS A 107 20.17 7.29 -15.88
CA HIS A 107 20.50 8.69 -16.11
C HIS A 107 22.02 8.89 -15.94
N ASP A 108 22.72 9.23 -17.03
CA ASP A 108 24.18 9.43 -17.01
C ASP A 108 24.62 10.85 -16.63
N SER A 109 23.69 11.79 -16.44
CA SER A 109 24.03 13.14 -15.97
C SER A 109 22.83 13.84 -15.36
N ILE A 110 23.07 14.64 -14.31
CA ILE A 110 22.12 15.65 -13.83
C ILE A 110 22.29 16.86 -14.77
N GLU A 111 21.49 16.93 -15.83
CA GLU A 111 21.37 18.14 -16.64
C GLU A 111 20.75 19.25 -15.77
N THR A 112 21.60 20.11 -15.20
CA THR A 112 21.13 21.39 -14.65
C THR A 112 20.80 22.31 -15.81
N ARG A 113 19.55 22.24 -16.30
CA ARG A 113 19.04 23.20 -17.27
C ARG A 113 18.83 24.55 -16.58
N LYS A 114 19.52 25.60 -17.02
CA LYS A 114 19.08 26.97 -16.78
C LYS A 114 17.73 27.13 -17.51
N MET A 115 16.65 27.10 -16.73
CA MET A 115 15.32 27.43 -17.23
C MET A 115 15.30 28.93 -17.59
N ASN A 116 15.31 29.24 -18.88
CA ASN A 116 14.84 30.54 -19.34
C ASN A 116 13.32 30.48 -19.42
N TRP A 117 12.67 31.28 -18.59
CA TRP A 117 11.22 31.41 -18.58
C TRP A 117 10.83 32.39 -19.68
N GLU A 118 10.31 31.86 -20.79
CA GLU A 118 9.63 32.68 -21.79
C GLU A 118 8.14 32.74 -21.46
N PHE A 119 7.57 33.95 -21.48
CA PHE A 119 6.13 34.12 -21.31
C PHE A 119 5.40 33.42 -22.44
N ASN A 120 4.35 32.65 -22.11
CA ASN A 120 3.53 31.97 -23.10
C ASN A 120 3.01 32.99 -24.13
N PRO A 121 3.28 32.81 -25.44
CA PRO A 121 2.85 33.76 -26.47
C PRO A 121 1.33 33.95 -26.51
N ALA A 122 0.56 32.95 -26.10
CA ALA A 122 -0.90 33.06 -25.96
C ALA A 122 -1.30 34.03 -24.83
N PHE A 123 -0.56 34.05 -23.72
CA PHE A 123 -0.79 35.00 -22.63
C PHE A 123 -0.53 36.44 -23.10
N ILE A 124 0.56 36.65 -23.85
CA ILE A 124 0.88 37.97 -24.42
C ILE A 124 -0.22 38.41 -25.41
N ALA A 125 -0.75 37.49 -26.22
CA ALA A 125 -1.86 37.79 -27.14
C ALA A 125 -3.14 38.19 -26.37
N SER A 126 -3.49 37.49 -25.29
CA SER A 126 -4.65 37.82 -24.44
C SER A 126 -4.50 39.17 -23.75
N VAL A 127 -3.31 39.52 -23.27
CA VAL A 127 -3.02 40.85 -22.69
C VAL A 127 -3.17 41.95 -23.75
N LYS A 128 -2.68 41.73 -24.97
CA LYS A 128 -2.86 42.67 -26.09
C LYS A 128 -4.33 42.84 -26.46
N ALA A 129 -5.10 41.76 -26.52
CA ALA A 129 -6.53 41.79 -26.81
C ALA A 129 -7.30 42.58 -25.73
N LEU A 130 -6.99 42.36 -24.45
CA LEU A 130 -7.61 43.08 -23.34
C LEU A 130 -7.27 44.59 -23.37
N ASN A 131 -6.01 44.95 -23.60
CA ASN A 131 -5.60 46.34 -23.73
C ASN A 131 -6.25 47.04 -24.94
N SER A 132 -6.43 46.33 -26.05
CA SER A 132 -7.12 46.86 -27.23
C SER A 132 -8.63 47.06 -26.99
N ALA A 133 -9.25 46.18 -26.20
CA ALA A 133 -10.66 46.30 -25.82
C ALA A 133 -10.89 47.41 -24.78
N ALA A 134 -9.97 47.59 -23.83
CA ALA A 134 -10.04 48.63 -22.81
C ALA A 134 -9.85 50.05 -23.38
N GLY A 135 -9.13 50.18 -24.50
CA GLY A 135 -8.92 51.45 -25.20
C GLY A 135 -10.08 51.90 -26.09
N ASN A 136 -11.15 51.11 -26.23
CA ASN A 136 -12.25 51.41 -27.14
C ASN A 136 -13.59 51.54 -26.40
N SER A 137 -14.15 52.76 -26.37
CA SER A 137 -15.40 53.08 -25.67
C SER A 137 -16.65 52.45 -26.31
N SER A 138 -16.53 51.79 -27.47
CA SER A 138 -17.62 51.09 -28.14
C SER A 138 -17.76 49.61 -27.71
N VAL A 139 -16.86 49.11 -26.87
CA VAL A 139 -16.88 47.70 -26.42
C VAL A 139 -17.77 47.56 -25.19
N SER A 140 -18.74 46.64 -25.24
CA SER A 140 -19.64 46.42 -24.11
C SER A 140 -18.87 45.87 -22.90
N ARG A 141 -19.30 46.26 -21.69
CA ARG A 141 -18.69 45.84 -20.42
C ARG A 141 -18.64 44.32 -20.25
N GLU A 142 -19.63 43.61 -20.78
CA GLU A 142 -19.67 42.14 -20.80
C GLU A 142 -18.54 41.53 -21.64
N THR A 143 -18.19 42.18 -22.75
CA THR A 143 -17.11 41.71 -23.63
C THR A 143 -15.74 41.91 -22.98
N LEU A 144 -15.58 42.98 -22.20
CA LEU A 144 -14.39 43.23 -21.37
C LEU A 144 -14.26 42.20 -20.23
N GLU A 145 -15.35 41.85 -19.57
CA GLU A 145 -15.36 40.84 -18.50
C GLU A 145 -15.06 39.43 -19.04
N LEU A 146 -15.57 39.08 -20.23
CA LEU A 146 -15.22 37.83 -20.92
C LEU A 146 -13.74 37.77 -21.31
N ALA A 147 -13.18 38.87 -21.82
CA ALA A 147 -11.76 38.96 -22.15
C ALA A 147 -10.88 38.86 -20.89
N ALA A 148 -11.31 39.46 -19.78
CA ALA A 148 -10.63 39.34 -18.49
C ALA A 148 -10.69 37.90 -17.94
N ARG A 149 -11.86 37.24 -18.00
CA ARG A 149 -11.99 35.83 -17.57
C ARG A 149 -11.06 34.91 -18.36
N ARG A 150 -10.96 35.09 -19.68
CA ARG A 150 -10.02 34.33 -20.54
C ARG A 150 -8.54 34.51 -20.16
N LEU A 151 -8.17 35.66 -19.60
CA LEU A 151 -6.80 35.89 -19.11
C LEU A 151 -6.51 35.08 -17.82
N TYR A 152 -7.51 34.88 -16.97
CA TYR A 152 -7.37 34.22 -15.66
C TYR A 152 -7.72 32.72 -15.66
N GLU A 153 -8.45 32.21 -16.65
CA GLU A 153 -8.82 30.79 -16.73
C GLU A 153 -7.68 29.88 -17.23
N GLY A 154 -6.56 30.44 -17.71
CA GLY A 154 -5.37 29.68 -18.12
C GLY A 154 -5.56 28.85 -19.40
N PRO A 155 -4.49 28.18 -19.88
CA PRO A 155 -4.47 27.51 -21.19
C PRO A 155 -5.33 26.22 -21.29
N GLN A 156 -6.16 25.94 -20.27
CA GLN A 156 -7.03 24.76 -20.20
C GLN A 156 -8.51 25.09 -20.45
N ALA A 157 -8.86 26.37 -20.68
CA ALA A 157 -10.22 26.77 -21.00
C ALA A 157 -10.53 26.47 -22.48
N ASP A 158 -11.60 25.70 -22.73
CA ASP A 158 -12.12 25.47 -24.08
C ASP A 158 -12.53 26.81 -24.71
N THR A 159 -12.18 27.00 -25.99
CA THR A 159 -12.60 28.16 -26.79
C THR A 159 -14.11 28.15 -27.03
N GLU A 160 -14.88 28.62 -26.04
CA GLU A 160 -16.30 28.94 -26.19
C GLU A 160 -16.44 30.41 -26.60
N GLY A 161 -16.85 30.61 -27.87
CA GLY A 161 -17.27 31.90 -28.43
C GLY A 161 -16.35 32.45 -29.53
N PRO A 162 -16.93 33.06 -30.60
CA PRO A 162 -16.18 33.50 -31.77
C PRO A 162 -15.12 34.56 -31.43
N GLU A 163 -14.00 34.52 -32.15
CA GLU A 163 -13.00 35.57 -32.15
C GLU A 163 -13.65 36.92 -32.45
N VAL A 164 -13.29 37.94 -31.66
CA VAL A 164 -13.67 39.33 -31.96
C VAL A 164 -12.89 39.76 -33.21
N ARG A 165 -13.46 39.49 -34.39
CA ARG A 165 -12.98 40.07 -35.65
C ARG A 165 -13.55 41.47 -35.80
N ILE A 166 -12.64 42.42 -35.98
CA ILE A 166 -12.98 43.81 -36.31
C ILE A 166 -13.50 43.84 -37.75
N GLY A 167 -14.74 44.30 -37.92
CA GLY A 167 -15.33 44.65 -39.21
C GLY A 167 -16.12 43.53 -39.90
N GLY A 168 -17.45 43.63 -39.87
CA GLY A 168 -18.34 42.78 -40.66
C GLY A 168 -19.80 43.11 -40.39
N ALA A 169 -20.44 43.76 -41.36
CA ALA A 169 -21.75 44.37 -41.28
C ALA A 169 -22.92 43.40 -41.00
N SER A 170 -23.97 43.98 -40.43
CA SER A 170 -25.33 43.42 -40.36
C SER A 170 -25.86 42.99 -41.73
N GLY A 171 -26.48 41.82 -41.79
CA GLY A 171 -27.31 41.40 -42.92
C GLY A 171 -28.11 40.16 -42.54
N GLY A 172 -29.41 40.34 -42.31
CA GLY A 172 -30.32 39.26 -41.97
C GLY A 172 -30.61 38.35 -43.16
N SER A 173 -30.93 37.10 -42.86
CA SER A 173 -31.90 36.30 -43.61
C SER A 173 -32.26 35.07 -42.78
N ASP A 174 -33.38 35.17 -42.10
CA ASP A 174 -34.12 34.04 -41.57
C ASP A 174 -34.74 33.32 -42.78
N LEU A 175 -34.04 32.35 -43.36
CA LEU A 175 -34.53 31.56 -44.50
C LEU A 175 -33.80 30.22 -44.66
N PHE A 176 -33.51 29.52 -43.55
CA PHE A 176 -33.38 28.06 -43.57
C PHE A 176 -33.80 27.49 -42.22
N SER A 177 -35.05 27.02 -42.16
CA SER A 177 -35.49 26.05 -41.17
C SER A 177 -34.73 24.73 -41.39
N VAL A 178 -33.55 24.60 -40.78
CA VAL A 178 -32.99 23.29 -40.43
C VAL A 178 -32.66 23.35 -38.94
N LYS A 179 -33.69 23.13 -38.13
CA LYS A 179 -33.58 22.73 -36.73
C LYS A 179 -32.99 21.31 -36.66
N TYR A 180 -31.70 21.20 -36.96
CA TYR A 180 -30.83 20.13 -36.51
C TYR A 180 -29.50 20.80 -36.19
N ALA A 181 -29.44 21.42 -35.00
CA ALA A 181 -28.15 21.72 -34.40
C ALA A 181 -27.54 20.36 -34.03
N ASP A 182 -26.85 19.78 -35.00
CA ASP A 182 -26.10 18.54 -34.89
C ASP A 182 -25.00 18.77 -33.85
N TYR A 183 -25.27 18.44 -32.59
CA TYR A 183 -24.26 18.52 -31.54
C TYR A 183 -23.18 17.49 -31.88
N LYS A 184 -21.97 17.99 -32.15
CA LYS A 184 -20.80 17.12 -32.36
C LYS A 184 -20.53 16.34 -31.08
N LEU A 185 -20.61 15.02 -31.16
CA LEU A 185 -20.33 14.16 -30.02
C LEU A 185 -18.83 14.12 -29.73
N ASN A 186 -18.41 14.57 -28.55
CA ASN A 186 -17.05 14.36 -28.06
C ASN A 186 -16.87 12.88 -27.63
N LYS A 187 -16.58 12.01 -28.60
CA LYS A 187 -16.39 10.56 -28.39
C LYS A 187 -15.30 10.27 -27.36
N ALA A 188 -14.17 10.98 -27.44
CA ALA A 188 -13.06 10.81 -26.52
C ALA A 188 -13.43 11.18 -25.08
N GLY A 189 -14.19 12.27 -24.90
CA GLY A 189 -14.72 12.70 -23.60
C GLY A 189 -15.70 11.69 -23.01
N LEU A 190 -16.63 11.16 -23.82
CA LEU A 190 -17.60 10.17 -23.40
C LEU A 190 -16.93 8.85 -22.99
N GLU A 191 -15.99 8.35 -23.78
CA GLU A 191 -15.24 7.12 -23.46
C GLU A 191 -14.39 7.28 -22.20
N ARG A 192 -13.78 8.46 -22.00
CA ARG A 192 -13.06 8.78 -20.77
C ARG A 192 -13.99 8.75 -19.56
N ALA A 193 -15.14 9.41 -19.64
CA ALA A 193 -16.10 9.46 -18.53
C ALA A 193 -16.63 8.06 -18.15
N VAL A 194 -16.94 7.22 -19.15
CA VAL A 194 -17.36 5.83 -18.91
C VAL A 194 -16.23 5.04 -18.21
N ARG A 195 -14.99 5.19 -18.68
CA ARG A 195 -13.83 4.50 -18.10
C ARG A 195 -13.55 4.95 -16.67
N GLU A 196 -13.59 6.24 -16.40
CA GLU A 196 -13.36 6.82 -15.07
C GLU A 196 -14.44 6.37 -14.08
N ALA A 197 -15.72 6.43 -14.48
CA ALA A 197 -16.82 5.95 -13.64
C ALA A 197 -16.71 4.44 -13.36
N GLY A 198 -16.34 3.65 -14.36
CA GLY A 198 -16.13 2.21 -14.22
C GLY A 198 -14.94 1.87 -13.30
N ALA A 199 -13.80 2.55 -13.49
CA ALA A 199 -12.62 2.37 -12.64
C ALA A 199 -12.90 2.74 -11.19
N TRP A 200 -13.61 3.85 -10.98
CA TRP A 200 -14.00 4.30 -9.65
C TRP A 200 -14.94 3.30 -8.98
N LEU A 201 -16.01 2.85 -9.64
CA LEU A 201 -16.92 1.85 -9.08
C LEU A 201 -16.20 0.52 -8.81
N GLY A 202 -15.27 0.14 -9.68
CA GLY A 202 -14.40 -1.02 -9.47
C GLY A 202 -13.55 -0.90 -8.21
N SER A 203 -13.00 0.28 -7.92
CA SER A 203 -12.19 0.54 -6.72
C SER A 203 -13.00 0.44 -5.42
N VAL A 204 -14.29 0.81 -5.46
CA VAL A 204 -15.19 0.78 -4.30
C VAL A 204 -15.88 -0.58 -4.17
N ARG A 205 -15.71 -1.51 -5.11
CA ARG A 205 -16.44 -2.80 -5.14
C ARG A 205 -16.26 -3.63 -3.87
N SER A 206 -15.05 -3.74 -3.34
CA SER A 206 -14.78 -4.51 -2.11
C SER A 206 -15.49 -3.92 -0.89
N GLU A 207 -15.60 -2.59 -0.82
CA GLU A 207 -16.33 -1.89 0.25
C GLU A 207 -17.84 -1.87 0.02
N GLY A 208 -18.27 -1.75 -1.23
CA GLY A 208 -19.68 -1.77 -1.64
C GLY A 208 -20.37 -3.11 -1.42
N LEU A 209 -19.62 -4.19 -1.18
CA LEU A 209 -20.16 -5.48 -0.78
C LEU A 209 -20.47 -5.58 0.72
N LYS A 210 -20.05 -4.60 1.54
CA LYS A 210 -20.47 -4.51 2.94
C LYS A 210 -21.97 -4.25 3.00
N ILE A 211 -22.66 -4.94 3.91
CA ILE A 211 -24.14 -4.97 4.01
C ILE A 211 -24.74 -3.55 4.01
N GLU A 212 -24.10 -2.61 4.71
CA GLU A 212 -24.58 -1.24 4.85
C GLU A 212 -24.43 -0.38 3.57
N ILE A 213 -23.49 -0.70 2.69
CA ILE A 213 -23.19 0.07 1.46
C ILE A 213 -23.78 -0.62 0.21
N LYS A 214 -24.19 -1.88 0.33
CA LYS A 214 -24.71 -2.71 -0.78
C LYS A 214 -25.88 -2.07 -1.54
N GLY A 215 -26.82 -1.45 -0.83
CA GLY A 215 -27.97 -0.76 -1.44
C GLY A 215 -27.56 0.47 -2.26
N PRO A 216 -26.85 1.45 -1.66
CA PRO A 216 -26.32 2.60 -2.39
C PRO A 216 -25.39 2.21 -3.56
N TYR A 217 -24.56 1.18 -3.37
CA TYR A 217 -23.68 0.66 -4.43
C TYR A 217 -24.48 0.07 -5.60
N SER A 218 -25.50 -0.75 -5.34
CA SER A 218 -26.30 -1.35 -6.41
C SER A 218 -27.07 -0.29 -7.20
N ALA A 219 -27.57 0.76 -6.53
CA ALA A 219 -28.21 1.90 -7.18
C ALA A 219 -27.25 2.67 -8.10
N ALA A 220 -26.06 3.01 -7.62
CA ALA A 220 -25.03 3.67 -8.43
C ALA A 220 -24.55 2.79 -9.60
N PHE A 221 -24.42 1.48 -9.38
CA PHE A 221 -24.05 0.53 -10.42
C PHE A 221 -25.14 0.37 -11.49
N SER A 222 -26.42 0.45 -11.12
CA SER A 222 -27.53 0.46 -12.08
C SER A 222 -27.47 1.71 -12.96
N LEU A 223 -27.28 2.89 -12.37
CA LEU A 223 -27.12 4.14 -13.12
C LEU A 223 -25.90 4.12 -14.05
N TYR A 224 -24.81 3.47 -13.62
CA TYR A 224 -23.64 3.25 -14.47
C TYR A 224 -23.96 2.35 -15.66
N LYS A 225 -24.70 1.25 -15.46
CA LYS A 225 -25.15 0.40 -16.57
C LYS A 225 -26.00 1.19 -17.57
N ASP A 226 -26.96 1.97 -17.07
CA ASP A 226 -27.84 2.78 -17.91
C ASP A 226 -27.02 3.82 -18.71
N PHE A 227 -26.03 4.44 -18.07
CA PHE A 227 -25.10 5.37 -18.71
C PHE A 227 -24.22 4.68 -19.77
N VAL A 228 -23.70 3.48 -19.50
CA VAL A 228 -22.91 2.70 -20.47
C VAL A 228 -23.77 2.28 -21.67
N VAL A 229 -25.00 1.83 -21.43
CA VAL A 229 -25.94 1.44 -22.51
C VAL A 229 -26.28 2.66 -23.38
N ALA A 230 -26.58 3.80 -22.76
CA ALA A 230 -26.84 5.05 -23.48
C ALA A 230 -25.60 5.57 -24.23
N ALA A 231 -24.40 5.43 -23.66
CA ALA A 231 -23.15 5.78 -24.35
C ALA A 231 -22.86 4.83 -25.53
N ALA A 232 -23.16 3.53 -25.37
CA ALA A 232 -22.95 2.52 -26.38
C ALA A 232 -23.92 2.67 -27.57
N SER A 233 -25.18 3.06 -27.35
CA SER A 233 -26.15 3.29 -28.43
C SER A 233 -25.77 4.45 -29.35
N LEU A 234 -24.91 5.35 -28.86
CA LEU A 234 -24.36 6.50 -29.60
C LEU A 234 -22.98 6.21 -30.19
N LYS A 235 -22.39 5.06 -29.86
CA LYS A 235 -21.08 4.63 -30.37
C LYS A 235 -21.19 4.37 -31.88
N GLY A 236 -20.51 5.21 -32.66
CA GLY A 236 -20.52 5.15 -34.13
C GLY A 236 -21.17 6.37 -34.78
N ARG A 237 -22.01 7.13 -34.06
CA ARG A 237 -22.61 8.36 -34.55
C ARG A 237 -21.64 9.54 -34.34
N ALA A 238 -21.54 10.43 -35.33
CA ALA A 238 -20.74 11.68 -35.22
C ALA A 238 -21.57 12.85 -34.67
N VAL A 239 -22.88 12.74 -34.79
CA VAL A 239 -23.89 13.74 -34.51
C VAL A 239 -24.96 13.13 -33.62
N VAL A 240 -25.45 13.90 -32.67
CA VAL A 240 -26.46 13.48 -31.70
C VAL A 240 -27.56 14.53 -31.63
N THR A 241 -28.81 14.09 -31.48
CA THR A 241 -29.95 14.99 -31.32
C THR A 241 -29.89 15.72 -29.98
N GLU A 242 -30.55 16.88 -29.89
CA GLU A 242 -30.66 17.64 -28.65
C GLU A 242 -31.25 16.83 -27.50
N GLN A 243 -32.26 15.99 -27.79
CA GLN A 243 -32.93 15.14 -26.80
C GLN A 243 -32.00 14.04 -26.28
N GLU A 244 -31.22 13.40 -27.15
CA GLU A 244 -30.22 12.39 -26.77
C GLU A 244 -29.07 13.02 -25.96
N SER A 245 -28.60 14.21 -26.35
CA SER A 245 -27.57 14.96 -25.63
C SER A 245 -28.03 15.33 -24.20
N ARG A 246 -29.25 15.88 -24.08
CA ARG A 246 -29.87 16.16 -22.77
C ARG A 246 -30.07 14.91 -21.93
N GLY A 247 -30.46 13.80 -22.56
CA GLY A 247 -30.64 12.51 -21.88
C GLY A 247 -29.33 11.95 -21.33
N LEU A 248 -28.25 11.98 -22.13
CA LEU A 248 -26.91 11.58 -21.69
C LEU A 248 -26.41 12.44 -20.53
N GLU A 249 -26.56 13.76 -20.63
CA GLU A 249 -26.10 14.66 -19.58
C GLU A 249 -26.92 14.44 -18.30
N ALA A 250 -28.24 14.26 -18.39
CA ALA A 250 -29.08 13.91 -17.24
C ALA A 250 -28.63 12.60 -16.56
N LEU A 251 -28.28 11.57 -17.34
CA LEU A 251 -27.74 10.31 -16.80
C LEU A 251 -26.36 10.51 -16.16
N ARG A 252 -25.47 11.28 -16.80
CA ARG A 252 -24.15 11.62 -16.25
C ARG A 252 -24.26 12.34 -14.92
N LEU A 253 -25.17 13.30 -14.82
CA LEU A 253 -25.38 14.10 -13.60
C LEU A 253 -25.93 13.24 -12.46
N ARG A 254 -26.90 12.35 -12.75
CA ARG A 254 -27.43 11.36 -11.79
C ARG A 254 -26.36 10.37 -11.33
N LEU A 255 -25.53 9.89 -12.26
CA LEU A 255 -24.43 9.00 -11.93
C LEU A 255 -23.41 9.70 -11.02
N ARG A 256 -23.06 10.96 -11.34
CA ARG A 256 -22.11 11.76 -10.55
C ARG A 256 -22.64 12.04 -9.13
N SER A 257 -23.92 12.37 -8.97
CA SER A 257 -24.51 12.57 -7.65
C SER A 257 -24.56 11.26 -6.86
N ALA A 258 -24.93 10.14 -7.49
CA ALA A 258 -24.94 8.83 -6.85
C ALA A 258 -23.54 8.38 -6.40
N MET A 259 -22.52 8.58 -7.24
CA MET A 259 -21.12 8.30 -6.89
C MET A 259 -20.62 9.18 -5.74
N SER A 260 -21.01 10.47 -5.74
CA SER A 260 -20.67 11.42 -4.67
C SER A 260 -21.33 11.03 -3.34
N ALA A 261 -22.58 10.59 -3.35
CA ALA A 261 -23.23 10.07 -2.15
C ALA A 261 -22.56 8.77 -1.68
N LEU A 262 -22.25 7.86 -2.61
CA LEU A 262 -21.61 6.58 -2.31
C LEU A 262 -20.22 6.75 -1.68
N SER A 263 -19.42 7.73 -2.11
CA SER A 263 -18.12 8.02 -1.49
C SER A 263 -18.29 8.39 -0.01
N LEU A 264 -19.24 9.28 0.29
CA LEU A 264 -19.56 9.68 1.67
C LEU A 264 -20.06 8.50 2.49
N ARG A 265 -20.91 7.63 1.92
CA ARG A 265 -21.39 6.40 2.57
C ARG A 265 -20.26 5.44 2.90
N ALA A 266 -19.26 5.31 2.03
CA ALA A 266 -18.07 4.51 2.32
C ALA A 266 -17.29 5.08 3.53
N ARG A 267 -17.09 6.41 3.58
CA ARG A 267 -16.45 7.08 4.72
C ARG A 267 -17.24 6.92 6.02
N ILE A 268 -18.56 7.04 5.97
CA ILE A 268 -19.44 6.80 7.12
C ILE A 268 -19.25 5.39 7.68
N SER A 269 -19.15 4.37 6.83
CA SER A 269 -18.91 2.99 7.28
C SER A 269 -17.55 2.83 7.97
N ALA A 270 -16.51 3.48 7.46
CA ALA A 270 -15.19 3.50 8.11
C ALA A 270 -15.25 4.18 9.49
N LEU A 271 -15.97 5.31 9.61
CA LEU A 271 -16.15 6.00 10.89
C LEU A 271 -16.98 5.16 11.88
N LYS A 272 -18.00 4.42 11.43
CA LYS A 272 -18.73 3.48 12.30
C LYS A 272 -17.82 2.40 12.89
N ALA A 273 -16.94 1.82 12.07
CA ALA A 273 -15.96 0.85 12.54
C ALA A 273 -15.01 1.47 13.58
N ALA A 274 -14.58 2.72 13.36
CA ALA A 274 -13.78 3.47 14.32
C ALA A 274 -14.52 3.71 15.64
N VAL A 275 -15.81 4.07 15.61
CA VAL A 275 -16.64 4.21 16.82
C VAL A 275 -16.68 2.91 17.63
N ILE A 276 -16.90 1.77 16.97
CA ILE A 276 -16.93 0.45 17.63
C ILE A 276 -15.59 0.16 18.30
N SER A 277 -14.46 0.44 17.63
CA SER A 277 -13.13 0.25 18.20
C SER A 277 -12.90 1.16 19.43
N LEU A 278 -13.32 2.42 19.34
CA LEU A 278 -13.21 3.38 20.44
C LEU A 278 -14.14 3.05 21.62
N ASP A 279 -15.31 2.47 21.37
CA ASP A 279 -16.21 1.99 22.43
C ASP A 279 -15.55 0.87 23.26
N GLN A 280 -14.75 0.01 22.63
CA GLN A 280 -13.96 -1.02 23.32
C GLN A 280 -12.80 -0.43 24.12
N ALA A 281 -12.35 0.77 23.76
CA ALA A 281 -11.25 1.50 24.40
C ALA A 281 -11.74 2.67 25.26
N LYS A 282 -13.01 2.66 25.71
CA LYS A 282 -13.65 3.80 26.39
C LYS A 282 -12.94 4.28 27.68
N GLU A 283 -12.19 3.38 28.33
CA GLU A 283 -11.43 3.67 29.55
C GLU A 283 -10.03 4.21 29.26
N GLU A 284 -9.62 4.22 27.99
CA GLU A 284 -8.30 4.69 27.57
C GLU A 284 -8.25 6.21 27.47
N PRO A 285 -7.10 6.84 27.82
CA PRO A 285 -6.95 8.30 27.77
C PRO A 285 -7.20 8.85 26.37
N GLY A 286 -8.06 9.86 26.25
CA GLY A 286 -8.35 10.51 24.97
C GLY A 286 -9.33 9.78 24.04
N ALA A 287 -9.76 8.55 24.38
CA ALA A 287 -10.76 7.81 23.60
C ALA A 287 -12.10 8.56 23.52
N GLY A 288 -12.55 9.17 24.62
CA GLY A 288 -13.82 9.88 24.70
C GLY A 288 -13.91 11.09 23.79
N GLU A 289 -12.87 11.93 23.77
CA GLU A 289 -12.78 13.12 22.91
C GLU A 289 -12.73 12.74 21.43
N LEU A 290 -11.86 11.78 21.08
CA LEU A 290 -11.75 11.27 19.72
C LEU A 290 -13.07 10.65 19.24
N ARG A 291 -13.75 9.89 20.11
CA ARG A 291 -15.06 9.31 19.82
C ARG A 291 -16.11 10.37 19.54
N GLN A 292 -16.16 11.44 20.33
CA GLN A 292 -17.08 12.55 20.08
C GLN A 292 -16.81 13.22 18.74
N ALA A 293 -15.54 13.46 18.40
CA ALA A 293 -15.16 14.01 17.10
C ALA A 293 -15.56 13.09 15.93
N VAL A 294 -15.32 11.78 16.05
CA VAL A 294 -15.71 10.78 15.05
C VAL A 294 -17.24 10.73 14.88
N PHE A 295 -17.97 10.78 15.99
CA PHE A 295 -19.44 10.78 15.94
C PHE A 295 -19.98 12.07 15.30
N GLY A 296 -19.41 13.23 15.63
CA GLY A 296 -19.77 14.52 15.04
C GLY A 296 -19.54 14.54 13.52
N LEU A 297 -18.36 14.10 13.07
CA LEU A 297 -18.07 14.02 11.65
C LEU A 297 -18.98 13.01 10.93
N LYS A 298 -19.21 11.84 11.52
CA LYS A 298 -20.14 10.84 10.97
C LYS A 298 -21.53 11.44 10.74
N ALA A 299 -22.09 12.15 11.72
CA ALA A 299 -23.39 12.78 11.59
C ALA A 299 -23.41 13.87 10.49
N ALA A 300 -22.34 14.67 10.38
CA ALA A 300 -22.20 15.66 9.32
C ALA A 300 -22.15 15.02 7.92
N LEU A 301 -21.39 13.93 7.76
CA LEU A 301 -21.32 13.18 6.50
C LEU A 301 -22.65 12.50 6.17
N GLU A 302 -23.37 11.97 7.16
CA GLU A 302 -24.70 11.37 6.97
C GLU A 302 -25.71 12.41 6.48
N ALA A 303 -25.71 13.61 7.07
CA ALA A 303 -26.55 14.71 6.62
C ALA A 303 -26.18 15.18 5.20
N LEU A 304 -24.88 15.28 4.89
CA LEU A 304 -24.41 15.65 3.56
C LEU A 304 -24.80 14.60 2.49
N ALA A 305 -24.60 13.32 2.79
CA ALA A 305 -24.98 12.22 1.90
C ALA A 305 -26.50 12.23 1.63
N ALA A 306 -27.31 12.37 2.68
CA ALA A 306 -28.76 12.46 2.55
C ALA A 306 -29.20 13.68 1.71
N ARG A 307 -28.54 14.84 1.89
CA ARG A 307 -28.80 16.05 1.09
C ARG A 307 -28.49 15.82 -0.40
N ILE A 308 -27.39 15.15 -0.73
CA ILE A 308 -27.01 14.83 -2.11
C ILE A 308 -27.99 13.83 -2.72
N GLU A 309 -28.36 12.79 -1.97
CA GLU A 309 -29.35 11.77 -2.39
C GLU A 309 -30.73 12.38 -2.66
N ALA A 310 -31.14 13.38 -1.86
CA ALA A 310 -32.38 14.12 -2.07
C ALA A 310 -32.31 15.18 -3.18
N GLY A 311 -31.16 15.36 -3.85
CA GLY A 311 -30.98 16.36 -4.91
C GLY A 311 -30.86 17.80 -4.40
N GLY A 312 -30.63 18.01 -3.10
CA GLY A 312 -30.53 19.34 -2.48
C GLY A 312 -29.17 20.03 -2.63
N ALA A 313 -28.25 19.48 -3.44
CA ALA A 313 -26.94 20.05 -3.71
C ALA A 313 -26.80 20.33 -5.21
N ALA A 314 -26.37 21.54 -5.57
CA ALA A 314 -26.12 21.89 -6.96
C ALA A 314 -24.91 21.11 -7.51
N LEU A 315 -24.97 20.73 -8.79
CA LEU A 315 -23.97 19.86 -9.42
C LEU A 315 -22.56 20.49 -9.44
N GLY A 316 -22.48 21.82 -9.60
CA GLY A 316 -21.22 22.57 -9.51
C GLY A 316 -20.63 22.59 -8.09
N GLU A 317 -21.45 22.35 -7.06
CA GLU A 317 -21.01 22.34 -5.66
C GLU A 317 -20.60 20.95 -5.18
N LEU A 318 -21.06 19.88 -5.82
CA LEU A 318 -20.79 18.50 -5.40
C LEU A 318 -19.31 18.21 -5.22
N GLY A 319 -18.47 18.62 -6.18
CA GLY A 319 -17.02 18.41 -6.11
C GLY A 319 -16.40 19.09 -4.89
N ARG A 320 -16.78 20.34 -4.62
CA ARG A 320 -16.30 21.11 -3.46
C ARG A 320 -16.75 20.49 -2.15
N LEU A 321 -18.02 20.08 -2.07
CA LEU A 321 -18.61 19.47 -0.87
C LEU A 321 -17.95 18.13 -0.53
N VAL A 322 -17.80 17.25 -1.53
CA VAL A 322 -17.15 15.94 -1.34
C VAL A 322 -15.67 16.10 -0.99
N ASN A 323 -14.94 17.02 -1.65
CA ASN A 323 -13.53 17.26 -1.34
C ASN A 323 -13.34 17.83 0.07
N SER A 324 -14.21 18.74 0.50
CA SER A 324 -14.19 19.26 1.88
C SER A 324 -14.43 18.13 2.89
N ALA A 325 -15.47 17.33 2.65
CA ALA A 325 -15.79 16.18 3.49
C ALA A 325 -14.65 15.14 3.54
N GLU A 326 -13.96 14.92 2.42
CA GLU A 326 -12.81 14.01 2.36
C GLU A 326 -11.61 14.57 3.13
N ASN A 327 -11.37 15.88 3.09
CA ASN A 327 -10.31 16.51 3.88
C ASN A 327 -10.58 16.40 5.39
N ASP A 328 -11.83 16.65 5.81
CA ASP A 328 -12.26 16.52 7.19
C ASP A 328 -12.14 15.06 7.66
N PHE A 329 -12.54 14.12 6.81
CA PHE A 329 -12.37 12.68 7.03
C PHE A 329 -10.90 12.31 7.16
N ALA A 330 -10.05 12.70 6.22
CA ALA A 330 -8.63 12.34 6.20
C ALA A 330 -7.90 12.86 7.45
N ALA A 331 -8.15 14.11 7.84
CA ALA A 331 -7.55 14.71 9.04
C ALA A 331 -7.94 13.94 10.31
N LEU A 332 -9.24 13.62 10.48
CA LEU A 332 -9.72 12.90 11.66
C LEU A 332 -9.31 11.42 11.63
N TYR A 333 -9.30 10.78 10.46
CA TYR A 333 -8.96 9.38 10.32
C TYR A 333 -7.46 9.13 10.51
N LEU A 334 -6.61 10.08 10.13
CA LEU A 334 -5.19 10.07 10.48
C LEU A 334 -5.01 10.10 11.99
N ARG A 335 -5.73 10.99 12.69
CA ARG A 335 -5.73 11.06 14.15
C ARG A 335 -6.16 9.74 14.79
N TYR A 336 -7.23 9.14 14.28
CA TYR A 336 -7.69 7.82 14.72
C TYR A 336 -6.65 6.73 14.47
N SER A 337 -5.98 6.73 13.32
CA SER A 337 -4.98 5.71 12.99
C SER A 337 -3.73 5.80 13.86
N VAL A 338 -3.28 7.01 14.18
CA VAL A 338 -2.20 7.23 15.15
C VAL A 338 -2.63 6.75 16.54
N TYR A 339 -3.84 7.10 16.96
CA TYR A 339 -4.40 6.66 18.24
C TYR A 339 -4.49 5.12 18.33
N ASP A 340 -5.02 4.45 17.31
CA ASP A 340 -5.14 2.99 17.26
C ASP A 340 -3.75 2.31 17.24
N GLY A 341 -2.78 2.90 16.54
CA GLY A 341 -1.38 2.46 16.56
C GLY A 341 -0.75 2.56 17.95
N LEU A 342 -0.93 3.70 18.64
CA LEU A 342 -0.46 3.89 20.01
C LEU A 342 -1.16 2.95 20.99
N LEU A 343 -2.46 2.69 20.79
CA LEU A 343 -3.22 1.76 21.61
C LEU A 343 -2.73 0.32 21.42
N SER A 344 -2.41 -0.06 20.19
CA SER A 344 -1.77 -1.35 19.88
C SER A 344 -0.40 -1.48 20.56
N LEU A 345 0.42 -0.41 20.53
CA LEU A 345 1.70 -0.37 21.26
C LEU A 345 1.49 -0.46 22.78
N LYS A 346 0.50 0.24 23.33
CA LYS A 346 0.14 0.16 24.75
C LYS A 346 -0.25 -1.26 25.13
N ARG A 347 -1.09 -1.95 24.34
CA ARG A 347 -1.46 -3.35 24.56
C ARG A 347 -0.26 -4.30 24.51
N LYS A 348 0.71 -4.03 23.63
CA LYS A 348 1.98 -4.78 23.56
C LYS A 348 2.89 -4.48 24.76
N ALA A 349 2.87 -3.25 25.27
CA ALA A 349 3.72 -2.80 26.38
C ALA A 349 3.15 -3.10 27.76
N SER A 350 1.82 -3.14 27.92
CA SER A 350 1.15 -3.57 29.15
C SER A 350 1.58 -5.00 29.44
N ALA A 351 2.37 -5.15 30.51
CA ALA A 351 3.27 -6.27 30.71
C ALA A 351 2.60 -7.64 30.45
N PRO A 352 3.15 -8.47 29.55
CA PRO A 352 2.72 -9.85 29.45
C PRO A 352 3.11 -10.53 30.75
N GLY A 353 2.12 -11.07 31.45
CA GLY A 353 2.38 -12.10 32.46
C GLY A 353 3.34 -13.14 31.88
N PHE A 354 4.13 -13.77 32.74
CA PHE A 354 5.02 -14.84 32.28
C PHE A 354 4.18 -15.94 31.63
N SER A 355 4.55 -16.35 30.42
CA SER A 355 3.77 -17.34 29.68
C SER A 355 3.83 -18.73 30.31
N CYS A 356 4.86 -19.00 31.11
CA CYS A 356 5.08 -20.24 31.82
C CYS A 356 6.08 -20.08 32.99
N LEU A 357 6.25 -21.13 33.80
CA LEU A 357 7.19 -21.14 34.93
C LEU A 357 8.64 -20.95 34.48
N TYR A 358 9.05 -21.59 33.37
CA TYR A 358 10.40 -21.42 32.82
C TYR A 358 10.64 -19.98 32.37
N ASP A 359 9.60 -19.31 31.85
CA ASP A 359 9.71 -17.91 31.44
C ASP A 359 9.98 -17.00 32.63
N TYR A 360 9.29 -17.24 33.75
CA TYR A 360 9.55 -16.56 35.02
C TYR A 360 10.94 -16.85 35.58
N ALA A 361 11.36 -18.12 35.60
CA ALA A 361 12.65 -18.54 36.13
C ALA A 361 13.83 -17.98 35.31
N ALA A 362 13.72 -18.07 33.98
CA ALA A 362 14.72 -17.53 33.05
C ALA A 362 14.83 -16.00 33.19
N TYR A 363 13.70 -15.29 33.26
CA TYR A 363 13.71 -13.85 33.52
C TYR A 363 14.34 -13.53 34.88
N SER A 364 13.93 -14.20 35.96
CA SER A 364 14.42 -13.90 37.32
C SER A 364 15.93 -14.12 37.43
N TYR A 365 16.43 -15.19 36.82
CA TYR A 365 17.86 -15.47 36.73
C TYR A 365 18.60 -14.40 35.91
N LEU A 366 18.15 -14.13 34.68
CA LEU A 366 18.82 -13.17 33.80
C LEU A 366 18.74 -11.73 34.34
N ALA A 367 17.63 -11.34 34.96
CA ALA A 367 17.49 -10.02 35.57
C ALA A 367 18.44 -9.83 36.77
N SER A 368 18.71 -10.91 37.53
CA SER A 368 19.57 -10.85 38.72
C SER A 368 21.06 -10.82 38.37
N PHE A 369 21.48 -11.62 37.39
CA PHE A 369 22.91 -11.81 37.07
C PHE A 369 23.37 -11.11 35.79
N PHE A 370 22.46 -10.90 34.83
CA PHE A 370 22.77 -10.33 33.51
C PHE A 370 21.70 -9.31 33.06
N PRO A 371 21.44 -8.23 33.82
CA PRO A 371 20.33 -7.31 33.57
C PRO A 371 20.43 -6.58 32.22
N ALA A 372 21.63 -6.48 31.65
CA ALA A 372 21.86 -5.88 30.33
C ALA A 372 21.51 -6.81 29.16
N THR A 373 21.13 -8.07 29.41
CA THR A 373 20.72 -8.98 28.34
C THR A 373 19.43 -8.50 27.67
N PRO A 374 19.21 -8.83 26.38
CA PRO A 374 18.10 -8.29 25.60
C PRO A 374 16.73 -8.54 26.25
N TYR A 375 16.54 -9.68 26.92
CA TYR A 375 15.25 -10.07 27.48
C TYR A 375 14.83 -9.26 28.73
N PRO A 376 15.64 -9.16 29.82
CA PRO A 376 15.37 -8.25 30.93
C PRO A 376 15.34 -6.77 30.52
N ALA A 377 16.24 -6.33 29.64
CA ALA A 377 16.27 -4.95 29.17
C ALA A 377 14.98 -4.58 28.41
N ALA A 378 14.48 -5.47 27.54
CA ALA A 378 13.22 -5.28 26.84
C ALA A 378 12.02 -5.22 27.80
N ARG A 379 11.94 -6.13 28.79
CA ARG A 379 10.86 -6.09 29.80
C ARG A 379 10.89 -4.80 30.63
N LYS A 380 12.07 -4.32 31.01
CA LYS A 380 12.23 -3.05 31.74
C LYS A 380 11.77 -1.86 30.90
N LEU A 381 12.11 -1.85 29.60
CA LEU A 381 11.67 -0.82 28.68
C LEU A 381 10.14 -0.80 28.54
N LEU A 382 9.51 -1.96 28.30
CA LEU A 382 8.05 -2.04 28.18
C LEU A 382 7.34 -1.58 29.46
N GLY A 383 7.84 -1.98 30.63
CA GLY A 383 7.30 -1.56 31.92
C GLY A 383 7.45 -0.05 32.19
N GLY A 384 8.51 0.58 31.67
CA GLY A 384 8.73 2.02 31.77
C GLY A 384 7.94 2.86 30.75
N SER A 385 7.49 2.26 29.65
CA SER A 385 6.82 2.99 28.55
C SER A 385 5.32 3.24 28.78
N ALA A 386 4.68 2.60 29.76
CA ALA A 386 3.23 2.67 29.96
C ALA A 386 2.72 4.11 30.17
N ALA A 387 3.32 4.86 31.09
CA ALA A 387 2.91 6.25 31.38
C ALA A 387 3.15 7.20 30.18
N GLY A 388 4.22 6.95 29.42
CA GLY A 388 4.51 7.69 28.18
C GLY A 388 3.46 7.43 27.09
N LEU A 389 3.04 6.16 26.95
CA LEU A 389 1.99 5.76 26.01
C LEU A 389 0.61 6.32 26.41
N ASP A 390 0.29 6.40 27.70
CA ASP A 390 -0.95 7.04 28.19
C ASP A 390 -0.99 8.52 27.86
N THR A 391 0.14 9.20 28.07
CA THR A 391 0.29 10.62 27.72
C THR A 391 0.18 10.83 26.21
N ALA A 392 0.78 9.96 25.41
CA ALA A 392 0.70 10.00 23.95
C ALA A 392 -0.73 9.73 23.44
N LEU A 393 -1.44 8.77 24.03
CA LEU A 393 -2.84 8.48 23.73
C LEU A 393 -3.74 9.67 24.03
N PHE A 394 -3.55 10.32 25.19
CA PHE A 394 -4.29 11.52 25.52
C PHE A 394 -4.08 12.64 24.48
N LYS A 395 -2.83 12.91 24.09
CA LYS A 395 -2.49 13.94 23.09
C LYS A 395 -3.01 13.62 21.69
N ALA A 396 -2.88 12.37 21.23
CA ALA A 396 -3.47 11.94 19.97
C ALA A 396 -5.00 12.03 20.04
N GLY A 397 -5.56 11.65 21.18
CA GLY A 397 -6.97 11.71 21.51
C GLY A 397 -7.52 13.12 21.64
N SER A 398 -6.69 14.16 21.80
CA SER A 398 -7.08 15.60 21.80
C SER A 398 -6.72 16.33 20.49
N GLY A 399 -5.89 15.73 19.64
CA GLY A 399 -5.56 16.22 18.29
C GLY A 399 -4.14 16.76 18.14
N ASP A 400 -3.34 16.73 19.20
CA ASP A 400 -1.91 17.08 19.17
C ASP A 400 -1.07 15.88 18.69
N LEU A 401 -1.06 15.66 17.37
CA LEU A 401 -0.27 14.58 16.75
C LEU A 401 1.25 14.77 16.93
N PRO A 402 1.83 15.96 16.73
CA PRO A 402 3.26 16.15 16.97
C PRO A 402 3.63 15.86 18.41
N GLY A 403 2.85 16.33 19.39
CA GLY A 403 3.10 16.08 20.80
C GLY A 403 2.83 14.65 21.25
N ALA A 404 1.96 13.92 20.55
CA ALA A 404 1.72 12.48 20.79
C ALA A 404 2.91 11.61 20.36
N LEU A 405 3.60 11.99 19.29
CA LEU A 405 4.75 11.26 18.76
C LEU A 405 6.10 11.75 19.33
N ALA A 406 6.12 12.96 19.90
CA ALA A 406 7.32 13.55 20.47
C ALA A 406 7.88 12.71 21.63
N GLY A 407 9.14 12.28 21.50
CA GLY A 407 9.86 11.55 22.55
C GLY A 407 9.46 10.07 22.68
N LEU A 408 8.58 9.56 21.82
CA LEU A 408 8.15 8.17 21.84
C LEU A 408 8.90 7.38 20.77
N ASP A 409 9.81 6.51 21.19
CA ASP A 409 10.51 5.61 20.27
C ASP A 409 9.68 4.35 20.03
N ALA A 410 8.68 4.48 19.15
CA ALA A 410 7.77 3.39 18.78
C ALA A 410 8.52 2.16 18.26
N GLY A 411 9.62 2.36 17.52
CA GLY A 411 10.46 1.29 16.99
C GLY A 411 11.16 0.50 18.11
N LYS A 412 11.69 1.18 19.13
CA LYS A 412 12.26 0.52 20.31
C LYS A 412 11.21 -0.22 21.14
N ILE A 413 10.01 0.33 21.29
CA ILE A 413 8.93 -0.34 22.02
C ILE A 413 8.47 -1.59 21.27
N GLU A 414 8.32 -1.51 19.95
CA GLU A 414 7.92 -2.66 19.13
C GLU A 414 9.00 -3.76 19.10
N SER A 415 10.27 -3.40 18.97
CA SER A 415 11.38 -4.38 19.01
C SER A 415 11.52 -5.02 20.39
N ALA A 416 11.33 -4.26 21.47
CA ALA A 416 11.28 -4.79 22.83
C ALA A 416 10.11 -5.77 23.01
N ALA A 417 8.91 -5.44 22.51
CA ALA A 417 7.76 -6.34 22.54
C ALA A 417 8.02 -7.64 21.75
N GLY A 418 8.66 -7.54 20.58
CA GLY A 418 9.10 -8.69 19.80
C GLY A 418 10.08 -9.59 20.55
N THR A 419 11.07 -8.98 21.22
CA THR A 419 12.10 -9.69 22.00
C THR A 419 11.51 -10.42 23.20
N VAL A 420 10.55 -9.80 23.90
CA VAL A 420 9.85 -10.44 25.02
C VAL A 420 9.04 -11.62 24.51
N ARG A 421 8.29 -11.44 23.42
CA ARG A 421 7.48 -12.50 22.82
C ARG A 421 8.31 -13.69 22.37
N SER A 422 9.40 -13.47 21.64
CA SER A 422 10.27 -14.56 21.16
C SER A 422 10.91 -15.32 22.31
N SER A 423 11.34 -14.61 23.36
CA SER A 423 11.94 -15.22 24.55
C SER A 423 10.91 -16.05 25.32
N SER A 424 9.68 -15.55 25.49
CA SER A 424 8.58 -16.30 26.11
C SER A 424 8.16 -17.53 25.29
N GLU A 425 8.09 -17.41 23.95
CA GLU A 425 7.81 -18.55 23.06
C GLU A 425 8.90 -19.63 23.16
N PHE A 426 10.17 -19.22 23.20
CA PHE A 426 11.29 -20.13 23.40
C PHE A 426 11.23 -20.81 24.77
N ASN A 427 11.05 -20.07 25.86
CA ASN A 427 10.97 -20.61 27.22
C ASN A 427 9.80 -21.57 27.38
N ARG A 428 8.66 -21.27 26.75
CA ARG A 428 7.52 -22.19 26.65
C ARG A 428 7.92 -23.47 25.92
N GLY A 429 8.53 -23.36 24.74
CA GLY A 429 9.02 -24.51 23.96
C GLY A 429 10.00 -25.38 24.75
N ALA A 430 10.94 -24.75 25.45
CA ALA A 430 11.92 -25.42 26.31
C ALA A 430 11.25 -26.16 27.47
N GLN A 431 10.25 -25.55 28.13
CA GLN A 431 9.48 -26.22 29.18
C GLN A 431 8.70 -27.43 28.65
N PHE A 432 8.08 -27.33 27.48
CA PHE A 432 7.39 -28.46 26.85
C PHE A 432 8.37 -29.58 26.49
N PHE A 433 9.53 -29.25 25.92
CA PHE A 433 10.53 -30.23 25.50
C PHE A 433 11.21 -30.92 26.69
N LEU A 434 11.70 -30.14 27.67
CA LEU A 434 12.37 -30.68 28.86
C LEU A 434 11.39 -31.38 29.80
N GLY A 435 10.16 -30.86 29.91
CA GLY A 435 9.07 -31.55 30.60
C GLY A 435 8.70 -32.86 29.91
N GLY A 436 8.69 -32.90 28.58
CA GLY A 436 8.53 -34.13 27.80
C GLY A 436 9.67 -35.12 28.05
N PHE A 437 10.91 -34.67 28.08
CA PHE A 437 12.07 -35.51 28.35
C PHE A 437 12.09 -36.08 29.78
N LEU A 438 11.69 -35.29 30.78
CA LEU A 438 11.70 -35.68 32.20
C LEU A 438 10.45 -36.46 32.62
N LEU A 439 9.27 -36.14 32.07
CA LEU A 439 7.97 -36.73 32.46
C LEU A 439 7.43 -37.76 31.46
N ARG A 440 8.02 -37.86 30.26
CA ARG A 440 7.79 -38.96 29.30
C ARG A 440 9.13 -39.62 28.89
N PRO A 441 9.87 -40.25 29.81
CA PRO A 441 11.09 -40.95 29.46
C PRO A 441 10.84 -42.17 28.56
N VAL A 442 9.59 -42.64 28.41
CA VAL A 442 9.26 -43.81 27.60
C VAL A 442 7.96 -43.61 26.83
N GLU A 443 8.06 -43.32 25.53
CA GLU A 443 6.99 -43.67 24.59
C GLU A 443 7.08 -45.17 24.33
N TYR A 444 6.06 -45.92 24.73
CA TYR A 444 5.97 -47.35 24.47
C TYR A 444 5.32 -47.57 23.10
N LYS A 445 6.02 -48.20 22.16
CA LYS A 445 5.39 -48.73 20.95
C LYS A 445 4.79 -50.07 21.28
N ILE A 446 3.47 -50.15 21.11
CA ILE A 446 2.73 -51.39 21.24
C ILE A 446 2.86 -52.13 19.92
N THR A 447 3.51 -53.28 19.96
CA THR A 447 3.52 -54.22 18.83
C THR A 447 2.79 -55.48 19.24
N VAL A 448 1.79 -55.88 18.46
CA VAL A 448 1.03 -57.10 18.74
C VAL A 448 1.66 -58.24 17.94
N ARG A 449 2.17 -59.26 18.64
CA ARG A 449 2.73 -60.46 18.00
C ARG A 449 2.08 -61.68 18.63
N LYS A 450 1.48 -62.55 17.80
CA LYS A 450 0.75 -63.76 18.23
C LYS A 450 -0.27 -63.47 19.36
N SER A 451 -1.12 -62.47 19.15
CA SER A 451 -2.24 -62.13 20.05
C SER A 451 -1.84 -61.66 21.46
N ARG A 452 -0.56 -61.33 21.68
CA ARG A 452 -0.09 -60.65 22.91
C ARG A 452 0.54 -59.30 22.56
N ALA A 453 0.18 -58.29 23.34
CA ALA A 453 0.77 -56.96 23.24
C ALA A 453 2.15 -56.96 23.89
N PHE A 454 3.18 -56.57 23.12
CA PHE A 454 4.52 -56.35 23.62
C PHE A 454 4.82 -54.85 23.61
N PHE A 455 5.36 -54.37 24.72
CA PHE A 455 5.68 -52.96 24.97
C PHE A 455 7.20 -52.79 24.91
N TYR A 456 7.68 -52.00 23.95
CA TYR A 456 9.11 -51.66 23.86
C TYR A 456 9.31 -50.14 23.90
N PRO A 457 10.35 -49.65 24.60
CA PRO A 457 10.69 -48.23 24.64
C PRO A 457 11.20 -47.76 23.25
N VAL A 458 10.60 -46.71 22.68
CA VAL A 458 10.91 -46.26 21.30
C VAL A 458 12.18 -45.40 21.21
N PHE A 459 12.66 -44.86 22.32
CA PHE A 459 13.88 -44.06 22.34
C PHE A 459 14.74 -44.42 23.54
N THR A 460 15.70 -45.32 23.34
CA THR A 460 16.89 -45.35 24.19
C THR A 460 18.05 -44.77 23.39
N ILE A 461 18.78 -43.82 23.99
CA ILE A 461 20.01 -43.23 23.43
C ILE A 461 21.02 -44.33 23.01
N ALA A 462 20.87 -45.54 23.55
CA ALA A 462 21.59 -46.75 23.15
C ALA A 462 21.46 -47.10 21.65
N GLU A 463 20.32 -46.89 21.01
CA GLU A 463 20.15 -47.24 19.58
C GLU A 463 20.85 -46.25 18.63
N VAL A 464 20.99 -44.98 19.03
CA VAL A 464 21.74 -43.98 18.24
C VAL A 464 23.25 -44.21 18.35
N ALA A 465 23.73 -44.76 19.47
CA ALA A 465 25.15 -45.02 19.69
C ALA A 465 25.68 -46.31 19.02
N VAL A 466 24.82 -47.30 18.74
CA VAL A 466 25.26 -48.62 18.25
C VAL A 466 25.34 -48.71 16.72
N LYS A 467 24.84 -47.71 15.97
CA LYS A 467 24.92 -47.72 14.49
C LYS A 467 26.27 -47.20 13.96
N LYS A 468 27.37 -47.80 14.42
CA LYS A 468 28.69 -47.64 13.79
C LYS A 468 29.55 -48.88 14.01
N ARG A 469 29.45 -49.83 13.07
CA ARG A 469 30.49 -50.77 12.54
C ARG A 469 29.86 -52.10 12.12
N HIS A 470 29.64 -52.28 10.82
CA HIS A 470 30.36 -53.31 10.05
C HIS A 470 30.20 -53.07 8.53
N PRO A 471 31.22 -53.43 7.73
CA PRO A 471 31.38 -53.03 6.33
C PRO A 471 30.71 -54.01 5.35
N ALA A 472 30.75 -53.61 4.08
CA ALA A 472 30.29 -54.34 2.90
C ALA A 472 30.68 -55.83 2.87
N GLY A 473 29.80 -56.66 2.26
CA GLY A 473 30.18 -57.95 1.69
C GLY A 473 29.07 -59.00 1.68
N GLY A 474 28.61 -59.38 0.47
CA GLY A 474 28.11 -60.74 0.21
C GLY A 474 26.59 -60.94 0.01
N ARG A 475 26.15 -60.99 -1.26
CA ARG A 475 25.21 -62.04 -1.73
C ARG A 475 25.96 -63.39 -1.65
N PRO A 476 25.33 -64.55 -1.38
CA PRO A 476 24.25 -65.20 -2.17
C PRO A 476 23.16 -65.80 -1.24
N GLY A 477 22.08 -66.49 -1.60
CA GLY A 477 21.57 -67.13 -2.81
C GLY A 477 20.54 -68.19 -2.37
N ALA A 478 19.63 -68.53 -3.28
CA ALA A 478 18.81 -69.75 -3.34
C ALA A 478 17.75 -70.04 -2.24
N ALA A 479 16.52 -70.22 -2.73
CA ALA A 479 15.43 -70.97 -2.12
C ALA A 479 15.80 -72.44 -1.87
N PRO A 480 14.97 -73.18 -1.11
CA PRO A 480 14.20 -74.21 -1.80
C PRO A 480 12.73 -74.31 -1.37
N GLU A 481 11.99 -74.97 -2.26
CA GLU A 481 10.62 -75.46 -2.18
C GLU A 481 10.35 -76.31 -0.94
N ASN A 482 9.20 -76.06 -0.30
CA ASN A 482 8.08 -77.00 -0.15
C ASN A 482 6.85 -76.25 0.38
#